data_AF-A0A9W2WRI0-F1
#
_entry.id   AF-A0A9W2WRI0-F1
#
_cell.length_a   1.000
_cell.length_b   1.000
_cell.length_c   1.000
_cell.angle_alpha   90.00
_cell.angle_beta   90.00
_cell.angle_gamma   90.00
#
_symmetry.space_group_name_H-M   'P 1'
#
loop_
_entity.id
_entity.type
_entity.pdbx_description
1 polymer ?
#
loop_
_entity_poly.entity_id
_entity_poly.type
_entity_poly.pdbx_seq_one_letter_code
_entity_poly.pdbx_strand_id
1 'polypeptide(L)'
;MAPKAKKQAPAPPKAKAKAKALKAKKALLKGIHSHKKKIWTSPTFRQPKTLQLKRQHKYPQKSTPRRNKLDHYAIIKFSLTTKSAMKKTDDNNTLVFIVDGKANKHQIKQAVKKL
;
A
#
# COMPACT_ATOMS: atom_id res chain seq x y z
N MET A 1 34.79 -19.62 -8.32
CA MET A 1 35.11 -20.93 -8.94
C MET A 1 33.85 -21.78 -8.92
N ALA A 2 33.28 -22.13 -10.08
CA ALA A 2 32.12 -23.02 -10.17
C ALA A 2 32.58 -24.44 -10.54
N PRO A 3 32.02 -25.51 -9.92
CA PRO A 3 32.48 -26.87 -10.13
C PRO A 3 32.10 -27.39 -11.51
N LYS A 4 33.07 -27.98 -12.22
CA LYS A 4 32.86 -28.64 -13.52
C LYS A 4 31.98 -29.88 -13.35
N ALA A 5 30.85 -29.92 -14.05
CA ALA A 5 29.95 -31.07 -14.09
C ALA A 5 30.65 -32.30 -14.74
N LYS A 6 30.65 -33.43 -14.03
CA LYS A 6 31.04 -34.75 -14.55
C LYS A 6 30.11 -35.14 -15.71
N LYS A 7 30.70 -35.41 -16.88
CA LYS A 7 30.01 -35.85 -18.10
C LYS A 7 29.56 -37.31 -17.90
N GLN A 8 28.26 -37.55 -17.69
CA GLN A 8 27.68 -38.89 -17.62
C GLN A 8 27.78 -39.63 -18.97
N ALA A 9 28.04 -40.93 -18.91
CA ALA A 9 28.13 -41.81 -20.07
C ALA A 9 26.81 -41.82 -20.89
N PRO A 10 26.88 -41.94 -22.24
CA PRO A 10 25.72 -41.88 -23.09
C PRO A 10 24.75 -43.04 -22.81
N ALA A 11 23.50 -42.69 -22.47
CA ALA A 11 22.43 -43.66 -22.25
C ALA A 11 22.28 -44.65 -23.43
N PRO A 12 21.90 -45.93 -23.16
CA PRO A 12 21.81 -46.97 -24.17
C PRO A 12 20.85 -46.55 -25.31
N PRO A 13 21.14 -46.94 -26.57
CA PRO A 13 20.41 -46.48 -27.75
C PRO A 13 18.90 -46.76 -27.67
N LYS A 14 18.50 -47.85 -27.01
CA LYS A 14 17.08 -48.20 -26.76
C LYS A 14 16.38 -47.19 -25.84
N ALA A 15 17.06 -46.63 -24.84
CA ALA A 15 16.50 -45.61 -23.95
C ALA A 15 16.34 -44.25 -24.67
N LYS A 16 17.31 -43.89 -25.53
CA LYS A 16 17.25 -42.69 -26.37
C LYS A 16 16.12 -42.75 -27.40
N ALA A 17 15.88 -43.93 -27.99
CA ALA A 17 14.78 -44.16 -28.93
C ALA A 17 13.40 -44.03 -28.23
N LYS A 18 13.24 -44.63 -27.04
CA LYS A 18 12.03 -44.49 -26.24
C LYS A 18 11.75 -43.02 -25.85
N ALA A 19 12.78 -42.27 -25.45
CA ALA A 19 12.65 -40.85 -25.14
C ALA A 19 12.26 -40.00 -26.36
N LYS A 20 12.83 -40.30 -27.55
CA LYS A 20 12.44 -39.66 -28.82
C LYS A 20 10.98 -39.95 -29.18
N ALA A 21 10.54 -41.21 -29.05
CA ALA A 21 9.16 -41.60 -29.33
C ALA A 21 8.17 -40.91 -28.38
N LEU A 22 8.47 -40.86 -27.09
CA LEU A 22 7.63 -40.16 -26.10
C LEU A 22 7.58 -38.65 -26.33
N LYS A 23 8.68 -38.04 -26.75
CA LYS A 23 8.73 -36.61 -27.12
C LYS A 23 7.92 -36.35 -28.38
N ALA A 24 8.01 -37.21 -29.40
CA ALA A 24 7.20 -37.13 -30.61
C ALA A 24 5.70 -37.26 -30.32
N LYS A 25 5.30 -38.23 -29.47
CA LYS A 25 3.91 -38.40 -29.02
C LYS A 25 3.38 -37.16 -28.30
N LYS A 26 4.17 -36.54 -27.43
CA LYS A 26 3.78 -35.30 -26.72
C LYS A 26 3.70 -34.09 -27.66
N ALA A 27 4.63 -33.98 -28.61
CA ALA A 27 4.63 -32.92 -29.62
C ALA A 27 3.42 -33.03 -30.56
N LEU A 28 3.00 -34.25 -30.92
CA LEU A 28 1.81 -34.48 -31.73
C LEU A 28 0.52 -34.11 -30.98
N LEU A 29 0.42 -34.41 -29.68
CA LEU A 29 -0.80 -34.15 -28.90
C LEU A 29 -0.97 -32.69 -28.48
N LYS A 30 0.10 -32.00 -28.06
CA LYS A 30 0.02 -30.66 -27.46
C LYS A 30 0.82 -29.59 -28.21
N GLY A 31 1.62 -29.97 -29.21
CA GLY A 31 2.60 -29.09 -29.83
C GLY A 31 3.81 -28.83 -28.92
N ILE A 32 4.90 -28.33 -29.51
CA ILE A 32 6.12 -27.95 -28.76
C ILE A 32 5.90 -26.62 -28.01
N HIS A 33 5.08 -25.73 -28.56
CA HIS A 33 4.64 -24.48 -27.93
C HIS A 33 3.12 -24.54 -27.74
N SER A 34 2.68 -25.09 -26.60
CA SER A 34 1.26 -25.27 -26.33
C SER A 34 0.68 -24.00 -25.70
N HIS A 35 0.01 -23.15 -26.49
CA HIS A 35 -0.90 -22.16 -25.91
C HIS A 35 -2.20 -22.84 -25.51
N LYS A 36 -2.57 -22.75 -24.23
CA LYS A 36 -3.89 -23.22 -23.78
C LYS A 36 -4.95 -22.28 -24.36
N LYS A 37 -5.94 -22.82 -25.06
CA LYS A 37 -7.12 -22.05 -25.49
C LYS A 37 -7.89 -21.59 -24.25
N LYS A 38 -8.17 -20.29 -24.15
CA LYS A 38 -8.98 -19.74 -23.05
C LYS A 38 -10.46 -19.96 -23.38
N ILE A 39 -11.14 -20.78 -22.58
CA ILE A 39 -12.59 -21.03 -22.70
C ILE A 39 -13.31 -20.01 -21.81
N TRP A 40 -14.30 -19.33 -22.38
CA TRP A 40 -15.17 -18.41 -21.64
C TRP A 40 -16.42 -19.18 -21.21
N THR A 41 -16.60 -19.35 -19.90
CA THR A 41 -17.74 -20.11 -19.34
C THR A 41 -18.95 -19.23 -19.01
N SER A 42 -18.76 -17.91 -18.91
CA SER A 42 -19.84 -16.95 -18.68
C SER A 42 -20.35 -16.36 -20.00
N PRO A 43 -21.67 -16.12 -20.15
CA PRO A 43 -22.23 -15.46 -21.33
C PRO A 43 -21.89 -13.97 -21.38
N THR A 44 -21.58 -13.34 -20.24
CA THR A 44 -21.24 -11.93 -20.14
C THR A 44 -19.73 -11.70 -20.27
N PHE A 45 -19.32 -10.80 -21.16
CA PHE A 45 -17.93 -10.34 -21.25
C PHE A 45 -17.62 -9.35 -20.13
N ARG A 46 -16.53 -9.58 -19.39
CA ARG A 46 -16.05 -8.69 -18.32
C ARG A 46 -14.73 -8.06 -18.73
N GLN A 47 -14.58 -6.76 -18.47
CA GLN A 47 -13.31 -6.07 -18.67
C GLN A 47 -12.21 -6.79 -17.86
N PRO A 48 -11.10 -7.22 -18.48
CA PRO A 48 -10.00 -7.84 -17.76
C PRO A 48 -9.34 -6.81 -16.84
N LYS A 49 -8.89 -7.26 -15.67
CA LYS A 49 -8.08 -6.42 -14.79
C LYS A 49 -6.73 -6.18 -15.45
N THR A 50 -6.42 -4.92 -15.68
CA THR A 50 -5.14 -4.47 -16.23
C THR A 50 -4.24 -3.95 -15.10
N LEU A 51 -2.94 -3.87 -15.36
CA LEU A 51 -2.00 -3.24 -14.45
C LEU A 51 -2.31 -1.74 -14.35
N GLN A 52 -2.55 -1.25 -13.13
CA GLN A 52 -2.70 0.18 -12.84
C GLN A 52 -1.44 0.69 -12.15
N LEU A 53 -0.62 1.44 -12.89
CA LEU A 53 0.59 2.05 -12.34
C LEU A 53 0.22 3.23 -11.43
N LYS A 54 0.94 3.36 -10.32
CA LYS A 54 0.83 4.55 -9.45
C LYS A 54 1.34 5.78 -10.22
N ARG A 55 0.75 6.95 -9.95
CA ARG A 55 1.23 8.20 -10.54
C ARG A 55 2.65 8.50 -10.08
N GLN A 56 3.57 8.66 -11.04
CA GLN A 56 4.92 9.15 -10.83
C GLN A 56 5.06 10.51 -11.52
N HIS A 57 4.85 11.59 -10.77
CA HIS A 57 4.96 12.95 -11.31
C HIS A 57 6.42 13.26 -11.62
N LYS A 58 6.70 13.84 -12.80
CA LYS A 58 8.06 14.24 -13.20
C LYS A 58 8.58 15.47 -12.46
N TYR A 59 7.68 16.30 -11.94
CA TYR A 59 7.97 17.51 -11.18
C TYR A 59 6.91 17.71 -10.09
N PRO A 60 7.24 18.37 -8.97
CA PRO A 60 6.27 18.66 -7.92
C PRO A 60 5.24 19.69 -8.39
N GLN A 61 3.97 19.53 -8.00
CA GLN A 61 2.90 20.50 -8.34
C GLN A 61 3.03 21.83 -7.59
N LYS A 62 3.68 21.83 -6.43
CA LYS A 62 3.98 23.02 -5.63
C LYS A 62 5.44 22.97 -5.23
N SER A 63 6.11 24.12 -5.27
CA SER A 63 7.52 24.21 -4.88
C SER A 63 7.75 23.89 -3.40
N THR A 64 6.82 24.27 -2.52
CA THR A 64 6.92 24.06 -1.08
C THR A 64 5.67 23.41 -0.48
N PRO A 65 5.83 22.55 0.54
CA PRO A 65 4.71 22.06 1.33
C PRO A 65 4.00 23.21 2.05
N ARG A 66 2.68 23.08 2.20
CA ARG A 66 1.90 24.04 3.00
C ARG A 66 2.23 23.85 4.48
N ARG A 67 2.42 24.96 5.19
CA ARG A 67 2.53 24.97 6.65
C ARG A 67 1.15 24.69 7.27
N ASN A 68 1.14 24.00 8.42
CA ASN A 68 -0.07 23.84 9.21
C ASN A 68 -0.46 25.19 9.82
N LYS A 69 -1.70 25.63 9.59
CA LYS A 69 -2.24 26.89 10.14
C LYS A 69 -2.91 26.73 11.51
N LEU A 70 -3.25 25.49 11.88
CA LEU A 70 -3.82 25.17 13.19
C LEU A 70 -2.72 24.56 14.05
N ASP A 71 -1.81 25.40 14.50
CA ASP A 71 -0.81 25.05 15.51
C ASP A 71 -1.37 25.19 16.94
N HIS A 72 -0.58 24.85 17.95
CA HIS A 72 -1.06 24.81 19.33
C HIS A 72 -1.52 26.18 19.85
N TYR A 73 -0.85 27.25 19.44
CA TYR A 73 -1.21 28.63 19.78
C TYR A 73 -2.45 29.11 19.02
N ALA A 74 -2.64 28.71 17.75
CA ALA A 74 -3.88 29.01 17.04
C ALA A 74 -5.07 28.22 17.62
N ILE A 75 -4.84 27.01 18.14
CA ILE A 75 -5.87 26.19 18.78
C ILE A 75 -6.33 26.84 20.09
N ILE A 76 -5.42 27.13 21.02
CA ILE A 76 -5.76 27.73 22.32
C ILE A 76 -5.59 29.25 22.23
N LYS A 77 -6.71 29.99 22.17
CA LYS A 77 -6.66 31.44 22.01
C LYS A 77 -6.33 32.14 23.32
N PHE A 78 -7.10 31.86 24.37
CA PHE A 78 -6.86 32.37 25.72
C PHE A 78 -7.63 31.57 26.77
N SER A 79 -7.21 31.68 28.02
CA SER A 79 -7.93 31.14 29.19
C SER A 79 -9.11 32.05 29.55
N LEU A 80 -10.24 31.45 29.91
CA LEU A 80 -11.40 32.20 30.38
C LEU A 80 -11.27 32.47 31.89
N THR A 81 -11.24 33.75 32.28
CA THR A 81 -11.03 34.18 33.68
C THR A 81 -12.31 34.77 34.31
N THR A 82 -13.49 34.29 33.91
CA THR A 82 -14.76 34.71 34.51
C THR A 82 -14.94 34.09 35.89
N LYS A 83 -15.79 34.69 36.75
CA LYS A 83 -16.07 34.15 38.10
C LYS A 83 -16.49 32.67 38.08
N SER A 84 -17.31 32.29 37.10
CA SER A 84 -17.74 30.90 36.92
C SER A 84 -16.61 29.98 36.47
N ALA A 85 -15.72 30.45 35.59
CA ALA A 85 -14.56 29.69 35.14
C ALA A 85 -13.52 29.53 36.27
N MET A 86 -13.25 30.60 37.02
CA MET A 86 -12.37 30.54 38.20
C MET A 86 -12.89 29.55 39.24
N LYS A 87 -14.20 29.58 39.54
CA LYS A 87 -14.84 28.59 40.42
C LYS A 87 -14.65 27.15 39.93
N LYS A 88 -14.69 26.92 38.60
CA LYS A 88 -14.44 25.59 38.00
C LYS A 88 -12.98 25.14 38.07
N THR A 89 -12.04 26.07 38.15
CA THR A 89 -10.63 25.75 38.42
C THR A 89 -10.49 25.19 39.82
N ASP A 90 -11.11 25.83 40.80
CA ASP A 90 -10.95 25.47 42.22
C ASP A 90 -11.76 24.22 42.61
N ASP A 91 -13.04 24.15 42.24
CA ASP A 91 -13.94 23.07 42.68
C ASP A 91 -13.66 21.73 41.96
N ASN A 92 -13.31 21.80 40.67
CA ASN A 92 -13.30 20.64 39.77
C ASN A 92 -11.90 20.32 39.21
N ASN A 93 -10.88 21.12 39.51
CA ASN A 93 -9.55 21.04 38.88
C ASN A 93 -9.63 21.13 37.33
N THR A 94 -10.51 21.99 36.80
CA THR A 94 -10.71 22.15 35.34
C THR A 94 -10.37 23.55 34.85
N LEU A 95 -9.48 23.63 33.86
CA LEU A 95 -9.16 24.88 33.16
C LEU A 95 -10.12 25.11 31.98
N VAL A 96 -10.64 26.33 31.87
CA VAL A 96 -11.56 26.72 30.81
C VAL A 96 -10.82 27.58 29.79
N PHE A 97 -10.85 27.17 28.52
CA PHE A 97 -10.19 27.86 27.42
C PHE A 97 -11.19 28.22 26.32
N ILE A 98 -10.96 29.35 25.66
CA ILE A 98 -11.58 29.65 24.37
C ILE A 98 -10.66 29.12 23.26
N VAL A 99 -11.24 28.31 22.37
CA VAL A 99 -10.52 27.53 21.37
C VAL A 99 -10.97 27.92 19.96
N ASP A 100 -10.16 27.66 18.94
CA ASP A 100 -10.61 27.73 17.56
C ASP A 100 -11.74 26.73 17.23
N GLY A 101 -12.75 27.18 16.50
CA GLY A 101 -13.94 26.38 16.17
C GLY A 101 -13.65 25.16 15.29
N LYS A 102 -12.49 25.11 14.63
CA LYS A 102 -12.07 23.94 13.82
C LYS A 102 -11.32 22.88 14.63
N ALA A 103 -11.00 23.14 15.90
CA ALA A 103 -10.17 22.26 16.71
C ALA A 103 -10.98 21.08 17.27
N ASN A 104 -10.42 19.87 17.13
CA ASN A 104 -10.98 18.67 17.71
C ASN A 104 -10.49 18.45 19.15
N LYS A 105 -11.26 17.72 19.97
CA LYS A 105 -10.92 17.42 21.37
C LYS A 105 -9.51 16.82 21.55
N HIS A 106 -9.07 15.97 20.62
CA HIS A 106 -7.72 15.40 20.66
C HIS A 106 -6.62 16.45 20.43
N GLN A 107 -6.85 17.40 19.54
CA GLN A 107 -5.91 18.49 19.25
C GLN A 107 -5.84 19.45 20.43
N ILE A 108 -6.97 19.76 21.07
CA ILE A 108 -7.02 20.58 22.30
C ILE A 108 -6.22 19.90 23.41
N LYS A 109 -6.44 18.60 23.63
CA LYS A 109 -5.68 17.82 24.64
C LYS A 109 -4.16 17.86 24.38
N GLN A 110 -3.74 17.72 23.13
CA GLN A 110 -2.33 17.79 22.75
C GLN A 110 -1.77 19.20 22.89
N ALA A 111 -2.53 20.23 22.54
CA ALA A 111 -2.12 21.63 22.67
C ALA A 111 -1.93 22.00 24.14
N VAL A 112 -2.89 21.69 25.02
CA VAL A 112 -2.79 21.96 26.47
C VAL A 112 -1.63 21.21 27.12
N LYS A 113 -1.29 20.01 26.64
CA LYS A 113 -0.16 19.25 27.18
C LYS A 113 1.20 19.83 26.79
N LYS A 114 1.27 20.53 25.66
CA LYS A 114 2.52 20.97 25.04
C LYS A 114 2.84 22.43 25.30
N LEU A 115 1.80 23.26 25.40
CA LEU A 115 1.86 24.62 25.92
C LEU A 115 2.05 24.56 27.44
#